data_AF-A0A1C5FGK4-F1
#
_entry.id   AF-A0A1C5FGK4-F1
#
_cell.length_a   1.000
_cell.length_b   1.000
_cell.length_c   1.000
_cell.angle_alpha   90.00
_cell.angle_beta   90.00
_cell.angle_gamma   90.00
#
_symmetry.space_group_name_H-M   'P 1'
#
loop_
_entity.id
_entity.type
_entity.pdbx_description
1 polymer ?
#
loop_
_entity_poly.entity_id
_entity_poly.type
_entity_poly.pdbx_seq_one_letter_code
_entity_poly.pdbx_strand_id
1 'polypeptide(L)'
;MKVRARVTGLMARWGRGHVAAPALPAPQPPVPPTPSVSSRPGPGAAEDGPPVRGGQGATAAGSLRPPHPARAVPVPVVPTQQWQARRDPELVYARMSHAERSRLLQRHPDCELCRRRPSAAVDHDVATGRVRGAVCRSCNSWLGSMEAALRVPGRMMQNQAAYLHWRVEAGGVAALAWYLGELSYLGMTDEEYADGLRRLRRLLPTMYVYWTEHQAEAVVAFHARQWTKIGPLVDMEEAERHFCLRQDAVPRQIVLMTFEPDDGVNSPCPRGLARHFTGDARAVYGRKI
;
A
#
# COMPACT_ATOMS: atom_id res chain seq x y z
N MET A 1 -5.88 61.13 -8.57
CA MET A 1 -6.16 59.96 -7.71
C MET A 1 -6.75 58.84 -8.57
N LYS A 2 -6.29 57.61 -8.34
CA LYS A 2 -6.67 56.32 -8.96
C LYS A 2 -6.06 55.98 -10.34
N VAL A 3 -5.01 55.17 -10.22
CA VAL A 3 -4.38 54.30 -11.22
C VAL A 3 -5.29 53.10 -11.51
N ARG A 4 -5.49 52.76 -12.79
CA ARG A 4 -5.25 51.39 -13.31
C ARG A 4 -5.29 51.36 -14.83
N ALA A 5 -4.16 50.97 -15.40
CA ALA A 5 -3.95 50.66 -16.80
C ALA A 5 -3.88 49.14 -17.02
N ARG A 6 -4.11 48.79 -18.29
CA ARG A 6 -3.80 47.58 -19.08
C ARG A 6 -2.66 46.69 -18.55
N VAL A 7 -2.74 45.37 -18.83
CA VAL A 7 -1.84 44.66 -19.78
C VAL A 7 -2.41 43.27 -20.09
N THR A 8 -2.37 42.96 -21.39
CA THR A 8 -2.71 41.73 -22.11
C THR A 8 -1.55 40.73 -22.09
N GLY A 9 -1.86 39.42 -22.12
CA GLY A 9 -1.13 38.41 -22.92
C GLY A 9 0.22 37.87 -22.40
N LEU A 10 0.28 36.55 -22.23
CA LEU A 10 1.41 35.58 -22.32
C LEU A 10 1.02 34.37 -21.43
N MET A 11 1.08 33.09 -21.77
CA MET A 11 1.81 32.34 -22.79
C MET A 11 1.04 31.03 -23.07
N ALA A 12 0.51 30.89 -24.28
CA ALA A 12 0.45 29.62 -24.96
C ALA A 12 1.86 29.29 -25.48
N ARG A 13 2.46 28.17 -25.05
CA ARG A 13 3.72 27.63 -25.63
C ARG A 13 4.04 26.22 -25.12
N TRP A 14 3.31 25.21 -25.58
CA TRP A 14 3.83 23.83 -25.65
C TRP A 14 3.71 23.37 -27.10
N GLY A 15 4.71 23.79 -27.89
CA GLY A 15 4.87 23.41 -29.28
C GLY A 15 5.57 22.07 -29.39
N ARG A 16 4.96 21.18 -30.17
CA ARG A 16 5.55 20.20 -31.10
C ARG A 16 7.08 20.05 -31.02
N GLY A 17 7.52 18.97 -30.38
CA GLY A 17 8.76 18.28 -30.67
C GLY A 17 8.44 16.84 -31.06
N HIS A 18 8.42 16.54 -32.36
CA HIS A 18 8.42 15.16 -32.84
C HIS A 18 9.82 14.60 -32.66
N VAL A 19 10.00 13.71 -31.68
CA VAL A 19 11.09 12.76 -31.67
C VAL A 19 10.49 11.42 -32.10
N ALA A 20 10.96 10.90 -33.23
CA ALA A 20 10.55 9.59 -33.73
C ALA A 20 10.90 8.51 -32.69
N ALA A 21 9.91 7.71 -32.31
CA ALA A 21 10.12 6.54 -31.48
C ALA A 21 10.97 5.51 -32.25
N PRO A 22 11.93 4.81 -31.60
CA PRO A 22 12.62 3.70 -32.22
C PRO A 22 11.63 2.58 -32.53
N ALA A 23 11.75 2.01 -33.73
CA ALA A 23 10.92 0.90 -34.18
C ALA A 23 11.05 -0.31 -33.23
N LEU A 24 9.91 -0.89 -32.85
CA LEU A 24 9.88 -2.13 -32.09
C LEU A 24 10.42 -3.29 -32.95
N PRO A 25 11.23 -4.21 -32.38
CA PRO A 25 11.63 -5.41 -33.08
C PRO A 25 10.41 -6.30 -33.35
N ALA A 26 10.40 -6.95 -34.51
CA ALA A 26 9.35 -7.86 -34.95
C ALA A 26 9.14 -9.01 -33.95
N PRO A 27 7.89 -9.49 -33.77
CA PRO A 27 7.60 -10.60 -32.88
C PRO A 27 8.28 -11.88 -33.38
N GLN A 28 8.93 -12.60 -32.46
CA GLN A 28 9.47 -13.93 -32.78
C GLN A 28 8.34 -14.96 -32.96
N PRO A 29 8.50 -15.94 -33.87
CA PRO A 29 7.53 -17.00 -34.06
C PRO A 29 7.43 -17.91 -32.81
N PRO A 30 6.26 -18.52 -32.56
CA PRO A 30 6.06 -19.39 -31.41
C PRO A 30 6.89 -20.66 -31.51
N VAL A 31 7.50 -21.05 -30.38
CA VAL A 31 8.20 -22.32 -30.22
C VAL A 31 7.16 -23.45 -30.11
N PRO A 32 7.32 -24.57 -30.86
CA PRO A 32 6.36 -25.68 -30.81
C PRO A 32 6.45 -26.43 -29.47
N PRO A 33 5.34 -26.96 -28.94
CA PRO A 33 5.34 -27.76 -27.72
C PRO A 33 5.96 -29.13 -27.97
N THR A 34 6.84 -29.55 -27.05
CA THR A 34 7.32 -30.94 -26.96
C THR A 34 6.25 -31.83 -26.32
N PRO A 35 6.14 -33.10 -26.75
CA PRO A 35 5.03 -33.97 -26.38
C PRO A 35 5.14 -34.49 -24.94
N SER A 36 3.99 -34.48 -24.26
CA SER A 36 3.77 -35.06 -22.94
C SER A 36 3.67 -36.58 -23.03
N VAL A 37 4.45 -37.28 -22.19
CA VAL A 37 4.33 -38.72 -21.99
C VAL A 37 3.39 -38.97 -20.82
N SER A 38 2.28 -39.64 -21.15
CA SER A 38 1.26 -40.16 -20.25
C SER A 38 1.73 -41.45 -19.58
N SER A 39 1.53 -41.59 -18.27
CA SER A 39 1.27 -42.91 -17.65
C SER A 39 0.54 -42.76 -16.32
N ARG A 40 -0.71 -43.24 -16.31
CA ARG A 40 -1.47 -43.75 -15.16
C ARG A 40 -0.95 -45.16 -14.79
N PRO A 41 -1.21 -45.74 -13.59
CA PRO A 41 -2.56 -45.98 -13.03
C PRO A 41 -2.74 -45.81 -11.50
N GLY A 42 -4.02 -45.73 -11.05
CA GLY A 42 -4.46 -45.78 -9.63
C GLY A 42 -4.53 -47.23 -9.07
N PRO A 43 -5.44 -47.61 -8.14
CA PRO A 43 -6.41 -46.84 -7.31
C PRO A 43 -6.48 -47.27 -5.81
N GLY A 44 -7.35 -46.63 -5.01
CA GLY A 44 -7.84 -47.08 -3.69
C GLY A 44 -7.50 -46.13 -2.53
N ALA A 45 -8.30 -45.88 -1.49
CA ALA A 45 -9.66 -46.26 -1.07
C ALA A 45 -10.03 -45.38 0.16
N ALA A 46 -11.32 -45.35 0.54
CA ALA A 46 -11.97 -44.86 1.78
C ALA A 46 -12.02 -43.31 1.99
N GLU A 47 -13.16 -42.62 1.93
CA GLU A 47 -14.41 -42.68 2.74
C GLU A 47 -14.21 -42.57 4.26
N ASP A 48 -14.42 -41.36 4.81
CA ASP A 48 -15.34 -41.05 5.91
C ASP A 48 -15.08 -39.64 6.47
N GLY A 49 -16.05 -38.73 6.28
CA GLY A 49 -16.04 -37.38 6.87
C GLY A 49 -17.39 -37.05 7.50
N PRO A 50 -17.45 -36.50 8.74
CA PRO A 50 -18.71 -36.07 9.33
C PRO A 50 -19.10 -34.65 8.88
N PRO A 51 -20.40 -34.30 8.94
CA PRO A 51 -20.96 -33.19 8.19
C PRO A 51 -20.71 -31.82 8.84
N VAL A 52 -20.50 -30.82 7.98
CA VAL A 52 -20.42 -29.40 8.30
C VAL A 52 -21.78 -28.92 8.81
N ARG A 53 -21.80 -28.48 10.07
CA ARG A 53 -22.95 -27.86 10.72
C ARG A 53 -23.08 -26.41 10.27
N GLY A 54 -24.23 -26.08 9.68
CA GLY A 54 -24.61 -24.71 9.33
C GLY A 54 -24.71 -23.81 10.57
N GLY A 55 -24.34 -22.55 10.39
CA GLY A 55 -24.48 -21.49 11.37
C GLY A 55 -25.05 -20.24 10.72
N GLN A 56 -26.36 -20.02 10.90
CA GLN A 56 -26.99 -18.71 10.85
C GLN A 56 -26.53 -17.89 12.07
N GLY A 57 -26.44 -16.57 11.97
CA GLY A 57 -26.24 -15.74 13.17
C GLY A 57 -25.99 -14.27 12.89
N ALA A 58 -27.04 -13.46 13.10
CA ALA A 58 -27.08 -12.02 12.96
C ALA A 58 -26.21 -11.24 13.98
N THR A 59 -25.81 -10.04 13.56
CA THR A 59 -25.67 -8.80 14.35
C THR A 59 -25.13 -8.88 15.79
N ALA A 60 -23.87 -8.51 15.96
CA ALA A 60 -23.35 -7.96 17.21
C ALA A 60 -22.76 -6.57 16.92
N ALA A 61 -23.05 -5.59 17.78
CA ALA A 61 -22.48 -4.25 17.75
C ALA A 61 -20.95 -4.35 17.57
N GLY A 62 -20.45 -3.66 16.54
CA GLY A 62 -19.14 -3.89 15.95
C GLY A 62 -18.01 -3.77 16.97
N SER A 63 -17.46 -4.91 17.39
CA SER A 63 -16.13 -4.95 17.99
C SER A 63 -15.13 -4.50 16.94
N LEU A 64 -14.83 -3.19 16.91
CA LEU A 64 -13.78 -2.63 16.08
C LEU A 64 -12.52 -3.45 16.31
N ARG A 65 -11.97 -4.03 15.23
CA ARG A 65 -10.74 -4.82 15.30
C ARG A 65 -9.63 -4.01 16.01
N PRO A 66 -8.73 -4.68 16.74
CA PRO A 66 -7.68 -4.00 17.48
C PRO A 66 -6.79 -3.17 16.55
N PRO A 67 -6.17 -2.08 17.05
CA PRO A 67 -5.25 -1.26 16.29
C PRO A 67 -4.07 -2.10 15.78
N HIS A 68 -3.37 -1.60 14.75
CA HIS A 68 -2.20 -2.29 14.22
C HIS A 68 -1.19 -2.52 15.36
N PRO A 69 -0.56 -3.71 15.50
CA PRO A 69 0.32 -4.03 16.64
C PRO A 69 1.45 -3.01 16.86
N ALA A 70 2.00 -2.48 15.76
CA ALA A 70 3.02 -1.41 15.80
C ALA A 70 2.52 -0.09 16.46
N ARG A 71 1.20 0.03 16.64
CA ARG A 71 0.49 1.18 17.21
C ARG A 71 -0.38 0.76 18.39
N ALA A 72 0.05 -0.21 19.21
CA ALA A 72 -0.68 -0.63 20.42
C ALA A 72 -0.96 0.49 21.44
N VAL A 73 -0.29 1.64 21.34
CA VAL A 73 -0.54 2.82 22.18
C VAL A 73 -0.71 4.05 21.28
N PRO A 74 -1.81 4.81 21.38
CA PRO A 74 -2.07 5.99 20.55
C PRO A 74 -0.98 7.05 20.67
N VAL A 75 -0.84 7.88 19.65
CA VAL A 75 0.00 9.09 19.71
C VAL A 75 -0.79 10.24 20.34
N PRO A 76 -0.17 11.07 21.21
CA PRO A 76 -0.84 12.25 21.75
C PRO A 76 -1.37 13.15 20.63
N VAL A 77 -2.61 13.60 20.77
CA VAL A 77 -3.21 14.55 19.83
C VAL A 77 -2.71 15.95 20.19
N VAL A 78 -2.06 16.59 19.24
CA VAL A 78 -1.60 17.99 19.33
C VAL A 78 -2.24 18.73 18.17
N PRO A 79 -2.91 19.88 18.37
CA PRO A 79 -3.63 20.57 17.30
C PRO A 79 -2.77 20.85 16.06
N THR A 80 -3.33 20.65 14.88
CA THR A 80 -2.64 20.80 13.59
C THR A 80 -1.93 22.15 13.44
N GLN A 81 -2.54 23.24 13.92
CA GLN A 81 -1.96 24.59 13.90
C GLN A 81 -0.66 24.67 14.70
N GLN A 82 -0.56 23.96 15.82
CA GLN A 82 0.66 23.91 16.62
C GLN A 82 1.77 23.13 15.88
N TRP A 83 1.42 22.09 15.13
CA TRP A 83 2.39 21.43 14.26
C TRP A 83 2.88 22.34 13.15
N GLN A 84 1.96 23.03 12.46
CA GLN A 84 2.30 23.96 11.39
C GLN A 84 3.21 25.09 11.89
N ALA A 85 2.94 25.66 13.06
CA ALA A 85 3.75 26.72 13.66
C ALA A 85 5.19 26.28 13.99
N ARG A 86 5.44 24.97 14.16
CA ARG A 86 6.78 24.42 14.43
C ARG A 86 7.59 24.14 13.15
N ARG A 87 6.94 24.10 11.99
CA ARG A 87 7.59 23.73 10.73
C ARG A 87 8.33 24.93 10.15
N ASP A 88 9.56 24.71 9.73
CA ASP A 88 10.30 25.66 8.91
C ASP A 88 9.88 25.46 7.44
N PRO A 89 9.21 26.44 6.81
CA PRO A 89 8.75 26.30 5.43
C PRO A 89 9.92 26.20 4.44
N GLU A 90 11.08 26.80 4.72
CA GLU A 90 12.21 26.80 3.79
C GLU A 90 13.02 25.50 3.86
N LEU A 91 12.82 24.71 4.91
CA LEU A 91 13.56 23.47 5.13
C LEU A 91 13.01 22.32 4.27
N VAL A 92 13.74 22.00 3.21
CA VAL A 92 13.42 20.89 2.28
C VAL A 92 14.41 19.75 2.47
N TYR A 93 13.90 18.55 2.76
CA TYR A 93 14.70 17.36 3.11
C TYR A 93 15.78 17.03 2.06
N ALA A 94 15.43 17.11 0.77
CA ALA A 94 16.35 16.82 -0.33
C ALA A 94 17.52 17.82 -0.44
N ARG A 95 17.37 19.03 0.10
CA ARG A 95 18.42 20.07 0.13
C ARG A 95 19.29 20.01 1.38
N MET A 96 18.89 19.27 2.40
CA MET A 96 19.68 19.09 3.61
C MET A 96 20.83 18.11 3.38
N SER A 97 22.03 18.51 3.77
CA SER A 97 23.18 17.63 3.96
C SER A 97 22.95 16.64 5.10
N HIS A 98 23.75 15.58 5.14
CA HIS A 98 23.73 14.64 6.26
C HIS A 98 24.03 15.32 7.60
N ALA A 99 24.98 16.27 7.62
CA ALA A 99 25.32 17.03 8.83
C ALA A 99 24.15 17.89 9.34
N GLU A 100 23.39 18.54 8.46
CA GLU A 100 22.20 19.31 8.86
C GLU A 100 21.09 18.42 9.41
N ARG A 101 20.87 17.25 8.80
CA ARG A 101 19.92 16.25 9.32
C ARG A 101 20.35 15.78 10.71
N SER A 102 21.62 15.46 10.90
CA SER A 102 22.17 15.06 12.21
C SER A 102 22.04 16.16 13.26
N ARG A 103 22.31 17.43 12.91
CA ARG A 103 22.10 18.58 13.82
C ARG A 103 20.62 18.78 14.17
N LEU A 104 19.70 18.53 13.25
CA LEU A 104 18.27 18.59 13.55
C LEU A 104 17.88 17.49 14.54
N LEU A 105 18.35 16.25 14.32
CA LEU A 105 18.11 15.15 15.25
C LEU A 105 18.72 15.40 16.65
N GLN A 106 19.90 16.02 16.73
CA GLN A 106 20.53 16.38 18.01
C GLN A 106 19.75 17.46 18.77
N ARG A 107 19.18 18.45 18.06
CA ARG A 107 18.33 19.49 18.66
C ARG A 107 16.99 18.95 19.16
N HIS A 108 16.52 17.85 18.58
CA HIS A 108 15.25 17.21 18.91
C HIS A 108 15.48 15.73 19.26
N PRO A 109 16.16 15.44 20.39
CA PRO A 109 16.67 14.11 20.71
C PRO A 109 15.56 13.06 20.90
N ASP A 110 14.37 13.50 21.32
CA ASP A 110 13.19 12.65 21.45
C ASP A 110 12.22 12.85 20.28
N CYS A 111 11.57 11.75 19.88
CA CYS A 111 10.57 11.78 18.83
C CYS A 111 9.50 12.81 19.14
N GLU A 112 9.39 13.82 18.29
CA GLU A 112 8.47 14.94 18.53
C GLU A 112 7.01 14.47 18.50
N LEU A 113 6.71 13.46 17.69
CA LEU A 113 5.38 12.88 17.57
C LEU A 113 4.96 12.07 18.79
N CYS A 114 5.67 10.98 19.12
CA CYS A 114 5.22 10.05 20.15
C CYS A 114 5.82 10.30 21.54
N ARG A 115 6.89 11.09 21.65
CA ARG A 115 7.63 11.44 22.88
C ARG A 115 8.11 10.23 23.71
N ARG A 116 8.21 9.05 23.10
CA ARG A 116 8.49 7.77 23.79
C ARG A 116 9.81 7.12 23.39
N ARG A 117 10.42 7.56 22.29
CA ARG A 117 11.62 6.96 21.72
C ARG A 117 12.53 8.06 21.18
N PRO A 118 13.84 7.82 21.12
CA PRO A 118 14.76 8.74 20.49
C PRO A 118 14.39 9.02 19.03
N SER A 119 14.61 10.26 18.60
CA SER A 119 14.54 10.64 17.20
C SER A 119 15.61 9.91 16.40
N ALA A 120 15.24 9.42 15.23
CA ALA A 120 16.13 8.64 14.36
C ALA A 120 15.95 8.98 12.87
N ALA A 121 14.95 9.79 12.52
CA ALA A 121 14.65 10.19 11.15
C ALA A 121 14.11 11.63 11.14
N VAL A 122 14.41 12.35 10.07
CA VAL A 122 13.79 13.64 9.77
C VAL A 122 12.60 13.36 8.85
N ASP A 123 11.39 13.48 9.40
CA ASP A 123 10.15 13.33 8.65
C ASP A 123 9.96 14.51 7.70
N HIS A 124 9.41 14.23 6.54
CA HIS A 124 9.13 15.23 5.54
C HIS A 124 7.89 14.84 4.75
N ASP A 125 7.23 15.86 4.22
CA ASP A 125 6.15 15.68 3.29
C ASP A 125 6.65 15.10 1.98
N VAL A 126 6.05 13.99 1.56
CA VAL A 126 6.53 13.23 0.41
C VAL A 126 6.27 13.94 -0.94
N ALA A 127 5.29 14.84 -1.00
CA ALA A 127 4.91 15.53 -2.23
C ALA A 127 5.77 16.80 -2.42
N THR A 128 6.03 17.51 -1.32
CA THR A 128 6.73 18.80 -1.34
C THR A 128 8.19 18.72 -0.89
N GLY A 129 8.57 17.65 -0.21
CA GLY A 129 9.88 17.49 0.44
C GLY A 129 10.07 18.35 1.69
N ARG A 130 9.07 19.14 2.11
CA ARG A 130 9.20 20.04 3.27
C ARG A 130 9.29 19.23 4.56
N VAL A 131 10.25 19.57 5.41
CA VAL A 131 10.49 18.88 6.68
C VAL A 131 9.34 19.15 7.65
N ARG A 132 8.86 18.09 8.31
CA ARG A 132 7.82 18.17 9.35
C ARG A 132 8.40 18.14 10.75
N GLY A 133 9.50 17.42 10.97
CA GLY A 133 10.19 17.35 12.27
C GLY A 133 11.07 16.12 12.45
N ALA A 134 11.61 15.94 13.65
CA ALA A 134 12.41 14.79 14.05
C ALA A 134 11.55 13.72 14.74
N VAL A 135 11.58 12.50 14.23
CA VAL A 135 10.73 11.40 14.71
C VAL A 135 11.53 10.11 14.89
N CYS A 136 11.02 9.19 15.70
CA CYS A 136 11.59 7.85 15.80
C CYS A 136 11.31 7.04 14.53
N ARG A 137 12.12 6.00 14.29
CA ARG A 137 12.00 5.12 13.12
C ARG A 137 10.60 4.50 12.96
N SER A 138 9.99 4.10 14.07
CA SER A 138 8.65 3.51 14.08
C SER A 138 7.56 4.50 13.66
N CYS A 139 7.64 5.75 14.15
CA CYS A 139 6.72 6.80 13.75
C CYS A 139 6.90 7.17 12.28
N ASN A 140 8.15 7.39 11.85
CA ASN A 140 8.48 7.72 10.46
C ASN A 140 7.95 6.67 9.48
N SER A 141 8.19 5.38 9.76
CA SER A 141 7.74 4.30 8.90
C SER A 141 6.22 4.30 8.73
N TRP A 142 5.48 4.49 9.83
CA TRP A 142 4.03 4.48 9.80
C TRP A 142 3.44 5.72 9.12
N LEU A 143 4.02 6.91 9.34
CA LEU A 143 3.63 8.13 8.62
C LEU A 143 3.81 7.93 7.10
N GLY A 144 4.94 7.35 6.69
CA GLY A 144 5.18 6.98 5.30
C GLY A 144 4.11 6.03 4.75
N SER A 145 3.67 5.04 5.53
CA SER A 145 2.55 4.15 5.13
C SER A 145 1.21 4.87 5.07
N MET A 146 0.94 5.81 5.99
CA MET A 146 -0.28 6.61 5.94
C MET A 146 -0.33 7.46 4.67
N GLU A 147 0.77 8.09 4.29
CA GLU A 147 0.83 8.85 3.04
C GLU A 147 0.82 7.94 1.81
N ALA A 148 1.40 6.74 1.88
CA ALA A 148 1.35 5.76 0.80
C ALA A 148 -0.08 5.26 0.56
N ALA A 149 -0.90 5.15 1.62
CA ALA A 149 -2.31 4.79 1.51
C ALA A 149 -3.15 5.81 0.73
N LEU A 150 -2.66 7.02 0.51
CA LEU A 150 -3.36 8.07 -0.24
C LEU A 150 -2.88 8.21 -1.70
N ARG A 151 -2.06 7.28 -2.20
CA ARG A 151 -1.45 7.37 -3.53
C ARG A 151 -1.65 6.12 -4.36
N VAL A 152 -1.80 6.29 -5.67
CA VAL A 152 -1.81 5.17 -6.61
C VAL A 152 -0.44 4.48 -6.56
N PRO A 153 -0.39 3.21 -6.18
CA PRO A 153 0.87 2.52 -6.01
C PRO A 153 1.50 2.19 -7.37
N GLY A 154 2.77 2.58 -7.55
CA GLY A 154 3.58 2.15 -8.70
C GLY A 154 4.16 0.73 -8.55
N ARG A 155 4.00 0.13 -7.37
CA ARG A 155 4.49 -1.19 -6.91
C ARG A 155 3.66 -1.61 -5.70
N MET A 156 3.69 -2.88 -5.29
CA MET A 156 2.84 -3.43 -4.21
C MET A 156 2.56 -2.43 -3.07
N MET A 157 1.27 -2.20 -2.80
CA MET A 157 0.84 -1.39 -1.67
C MET A 157 1.41 -1.96 -0.37
N GLN A 158 2.01 -1.09 0.45
CA GLN A 158 2.53 -1.51 1.75
C GLN A 158 1.41 -2.10 2.61
N ASN A 159 1.66 -3.18 3.35
CA ASN A 159 0.56 -3.82 4.11
C ASN A 159 -0.03 -2.88 5.17
N GLN A 160 0.77 -1.99 5.76
CA GLN A 160 0.27 -0.96 6.68
C GLN A 160 -0.65 0.06 5.99
N ALA A 161 -0.38 0.39 4.73
CA ALA A 161 -1.25 1.24 3.93
C ALA A 161 -2.53 0.51 3.55
N ALA A 162 -2.42 -0.75 3.10
CA ALA A 162 -3.59 -1.60 2.79
C ALA A 162 -4.48 -1.85 4.02
N TYR A 163 -3.88 -2.01 5.20
CA TYR A 163 -4.56 -2.10 6.49
C TYR A 163 -5.48 -0.89 6.71
N LEU A 164 -5.03 0.33 6.40
CA LEU A 164 -5.81 1.55 6.63
C LEU A 164 -7.03 1.64 5.71
N HIS A 165 -6.88 1.21 4.44
CA HIS A 165 -8.02 1.08 3.52
C HIS A 165 -9.09 0.15 4.08
N TRP A 166 -8.67 -1.08 4.42
CA TRP A 166 -9.59 -2.09 4.96
C TRP A 166 -10.25 -1.63 6.27
N ARG A 167 -9.49 -0.95 7.15
CA ARG A 167 -10.02 -0.41 8.41
C ARG A 167 -11.14 0.59 8.18
N VAL A 168 -10.96 1.52 7.24
CA VAL A 168 -11.98 2.53 6.93
C VAL A 168 -13.16 1.93 6.18
N GLU A 169 -12.93 0.93 5.33
CA GLU A 169 -14.00 0.17 4.70
C GLU A 169 -14.86 -0.58 5.73
N ALA A 170 -14.23 -1.22 6.72
CA ALA A 170 -14.93 -2.01 7.73
C ALA A 170 -15.56 -1.16 8.86
N GLY A 171 -14.90 -0.09 9.29
CA GLY A 171 -15.27 0.68 10.49
C GLY A 171 -15.49 2.17 10.26
N GLY A 172 -15.50 2.62 9.01
CA GLY A 172 -15.70 4.03 8.66
C GLY A 172 -14.65 4.96 9.24
N VAL A 173 -15.03 6.22 9.44
CA VAL A 173 -14.16 7.26 10.03
C VAL A 173 -13.79 6.91 11.48
N ALA A 174 -14.69 6.29 12.25
CA ALA A 174 -14.43 5.86 13.62
C ALA A 174 -13.21 4.91 13.74
N ALA A 175 -12.88 4.17 12.67
CA ALA A 175 -11.69 3.32 12.64
C ALA A 175 -10.37 4.10 12.72
N LEU A 176 -10.39 5.41 12.46
CA LEU A 176 -9.26 6.33 12.48
C LEU A 176 -9.05 7.05 13.80
N ALA A 177 -9.99 6.94 14.76
CA ALA A 177 -9.88 7.59 16.07
C ALA A 177 -8.54 7.28 16.78
N TRP A 178 -8.00 6.07 16.54
CA TRP A 178 -6.72 5.64 17.09
C TRP A 178 -5.49 6.37 16.52
N TYR A 179 -5.62 6.98 15.33
CA TYR A 179 -4.54 7.63 14.59
C TYR A 179 -4.66 9.16 14.57
N LEU A 180 -5.54 9.75 15.38
CA LEU A 180 -5.75 11.21 15.40
C LEU A 180 -4.47 11.99 15.69
N GLY A 181 -3.54 11.45 16.50
CA GLY A 181 -2.25 12.07 16.75
C GLY A 181 -1.38 12.13 15.50
N GLU A 182 -1.29 11.04 14.74
CA GLU A 182 -0.60 11.00 13.46
C GLU A 182 -1.28 11.88 12.41
N LEU A 183 -2.61 11.82 12.30
CA LEU A 183 -3.37 12.63 11.34
C LEU A 183 -3.20 14.12 11.59
N SER A 184 -3.28 14.54 12.86
CA SER A 184 -3.02 15.94 13.20
C SER A 184 -1.56 16.35 12.94
N TYR A 185 -0.59 15.44 13.14
CA TYR A 185 0.80 15.67 12.74
C TYR A 185 0.96 15.82 11.24
N LEU A 186 0.24 15.04 10.42
CA LEU A 186 0.20 15.19 8.96
C LEU A 186 -0.53 16.48 8.54
N GLY A 187 -1.41 16.98 9.40
CA GLY A 187 -2.24 18.15 9.17
C GLY A 187 -3.52 17.82 8.39
N MET A 188 -4.10 16.65 8.68
CA MET A 188 -5.35 16.17 8.09
C MET A 188 -6.35 15.85 9.20
N THR A 189 -7.64 16.01 8.91
CA THR A 189 -8.69 15.39 9.73
C THR A 189 -8.86 13.92 9.35
N ASP A 190 -9.54 13.16 10.21
CA ASP A 190 -9.94 11.79 9.93
C ASP A 190 -10.95 11.69 8.78
N GLU A 191 -11.85 12.66 8.61
CA GLU A 191 -12.72 12.71 7.43
C GLU A 191 -11.93 12.93 6.14
N GLU A 192 -11.04 13.92 6.12
CA GLU A 192 -10.20 14.21 4.94
C GLU A 192 -9.37 12.99 4.52
N TYR A 193 -8.80 12.31 5.52
CA TYR A 193 -8.01 11.11 5.31
C TYR A 193 -8.88 9.95 4.82
N ALA A 194 -10.02 9.69 5.46
CA ALA A 194 -10.96 8.64 5.04
C ALA A 194 -11.47 8.87 3.61
N ASP A 195 -11.77 10.11 3.25
CA ASP A 195 -12.18 10.46 1.89
C ASP A 195 -11.05 10.27 0.88
N GLY A 196 -9.81 10.55 1.27
CA GLY A 196 -8.63 10.24 0.46
C GLY A 196 -8.48 8.74 0.19
N LEU A 197 -8.67 7.91 1.22
CA LEU A 197 -8.65 6.44 1.07
C LEU A 197 -9.76 5.96 0.13
N ARG A 198 -11.00 6.45 0.31
CA ARG A 198 -12.13 6.12 -0.58
C ARG A 198 -11.89 6.56 -2.01
N ARG A 199 -11.30 7.75 -2.22
CA ARG A 199 -10.89 8.23 -3.55
C ARG A 199 -9.89 7.28 -4.18
N LEU A 200 -8.83 6.89 -3.47
CA LEU A 200 -7.85 5.97 -4.01
C LEU A 200 -8.47 4.60 -4.32
N ARG A 201 -9.36 4.07 -3.47
CA ARG A 201 -10.03 2.78 -3.73
C ARG A 201 -10.78 2.76 -5.06
N ARG A 202 -11.42 3.88 -5.43
CA ARG A 202 -12.10 4.04 -6.73
C ARG A 202 -11.15 4.07 -7.92
N LEU A 203 -9.89 4.45 -7.71
CA LEU A 203 -8.84 4.43 -8.75
C LEU A 203 -8.22 3.04 -8.91
N LEU A 204 -8.64 2.04 -8.14
CA LEU A 204 -8.16 0.65 -8.21
C LEU A 204 -9.29 -0.30 -8.63
N PRO A 205 -9.90 -0.12 -9.83
CA PRO A 205 -11.08 -0.89 -10.22
C PRO A 205 -10.74 -2.31 -10.69
N THR A 206 -9.51 -2.56 -11.14
CA THR A 206 -9.18 -3.77 -11.88
C THR A 206 -8.72 -4.88 -10.95
N MET A 207 -9.32 -6.06 -11.04
CA MET A 207 -8.94 -7.21 -10.23
C MET A 207 -8.00 -8.15 -10.98
N TYR A 208 -7.00 -8.63 -10.24
CA TYR A 208 -6.07 -9.65 -10.71
C TYR A 208 -5.82 -10.66 -9.59
N VAL A 209 -5.53 -11.89 -9.98
CA VAL A 209 -4.92 -12.89 -9.09
C VAL A 209 -3.50 -13.14 -9.56
N TYR A 210 -2.56 -12.92 -8.67
CA TYR A 210 -1.13 -13.17 -8.86
C TYR A 210 -0.71 -14.40 -8.06
N TRP A 211 0.24 -15.18 -8.57
CA TRP A 211 0.88 -16.24 -7.81
C TRP A 211 2.36 -16.40 -8.14
N THR A 212 3.09 -16.99 -7.20
CA THR A 212 4.51 -17.33 -7.34
C THR A 212 4.83 -18.54 -6.47
N GLU A 213 5.84 -19.31 -6.84
CA GLU A 213 6.30 -20.45 -6.06
C GLU A 213 7.03 -19.98 -4.80
N HIS A 214 6.77 -20.64 -3.67
CA HIS A 214 7.50 -20.38 -2.43
C HIS A 214 8.88 -21.04 -2.49
N GLN A 215 9.91 -20.25 -2.77
CA GLN A 215 11.29 -20.70 -2.67
C GLN A 215 11.71 -20.73 -1.20
N ALA A 216 11.88 -21.93 -0.65
CA ALA A 216 12.17 -22.14 0.77
C ALA A 216 13.62 -21.80 1.16
N GLU A 217 14.55 -21.76 0.20
CA GLU A 217 16.00 -21.75 0.46
C GLU A 217 16.66 -20.38 0.24
N ALA A 218 15.96 -19.42 -0.37
CA ALA A 218 16.49 -18.09 -0.62
C ALA A 218 15.48 -17.00 -0.25
N VAL A 219 15.94 -15.98 0.49
CA VAL A 219 15.18 -14.74 0.72
C VAL A 219 15.21 -13.93 -0.58
N VAL A 220 14.40 -14.32 -1.56
CA VAL A 220 14.23 -13.54 -2.79
C VAL A 220 13.33 -12.35 -2.48
N ALA A 221 13.85 -11.15 -2.72
CA ALA A 221 13.10 -9.91 -2.58
C ALA A 221 11.79 -9.98 -3.38
N PHE A 222 10.69 -9.48 -2.81
CA PHE A 222 9.35 -9.59 -3.39
C PHE A 222 9.27 -9.18 -4.88
N HIS A 223 9.95 -8.09 -5.25
CA HIS A 223 9.98 -7.57 -6.62
C HIS A 223 10.88 -8.37 -7.58
N ALA A 224 11.80 -9.17 -7.05
CA ALA A 224 12.66 -10.05 -7.84
C ALA A 224 12.03 -11.43 -8.08
N ARG A 225 10.86 -11.70 -7.48
CA ARG A 225 10.11 -12.93 -7.73
C ARG A 225 9.47 -12.88 -9.11
N GLN A 226 9.47 -14.02 -9.79
CA GLN A 226 8.67 -14.20 -10.99
C GLN A 226 7.22 -14.44 -10.58
N TRP A 227 6.35 -13.51 -10.96
CA TRP A 227 4.92 -13.61 -10.73
C TRP A 227 4.23 -14.03 -12.00
N THR A 228 3.28 -14.94 -11.87
CA THR A 228 2.26 -15.19 -12.89
C THR A 228 0.97 -14.51 -12.46
N LYS A 229 0.16 -14.07 -13.42
CA LYS A 229 -1.11 -13.40 -13.12
C LYS A 229 -2.23 -13.81 -14.06
N ILE A 230 -3.45 -13.68 -13.58
CA ILE A 230 -4.68 -13.76 -14.36
C ILE A 230 -5.56 -12.54 -14.10
N GLY A 231 -6.19 -12.05 -15.16
CA GLY A 231 -7.04 -10.86 -15.19
C GLY A 231 -6.80 -10.01 -16.45
N PRO A 232 -7.50 -8.89 -16.62
CA PRO A 232 -8.45 -8.31 -15.66
C PRO A 232 -9.65 -9.22 -15.41
N LEU A 233 -10.04 -9.37 -14.14
CA LEU A 233 -11.19 -10.17 -13.70
C LEU A 233 -12.41 -9.26 -13.53
N VAL A 234 -13.58 -9.79 -13.87
CA VAL A 234 -14.82 -9.02 -14.02
C VAL A 234 -15.44 -8.62 -12.69
N ASP A 235 -15.36 -9.50 -11.69
CA ASP A 235 -15.95 -9.28 -10.38
C ASP A 235 -15.19 -10.01 -9.25
N MET A 236 -15.63 -9.78 -8.02
CA MET A 236 -15.03 -10.38 -6.82
C MET A 236 -15.19 -11.91 -6.82
N GLU A 237 -16.30 -12.41 -7.35
CA GLU A 237 -16.62 -13.84 -7.33
C GLU A 237 -15.66 -14.60 -8.24
N GLU A 238 -15.41 -14.09 -9.45
CA GLU A 238 -14.40 -14.62 -10.37
C GLU A 238 -13.00 -14.58 -9.75
N ALA A 239 -12.65 -13.47 -9.11
CA ALA A 239 -11.37 -13.33 -8.46
C ALA A 239 -11.18 -14.30 -7.27
N GLU A 240 -12.24 -14.56 -6.49
CA GLU A 240 -12.25 -15.61 -5.46
C GLU A 240 -12.09 -17.01 -6.03
N ARG A 241 -12.84 -17.35 -7.09
CA ARG A 241 -12.72 -18.66 -7.73
C ARG A 241 -11.29 -18.93 -8.19
N HIS A 242 -10.67 -17.97 -8.89
CA HIS A 242 -9.28 -18.12 -9.32
C HIS A 242 -8.31 -18.17 -8.15
N PHE A 243 -8.54 -17.38 -7.10
CA PHE A 243 -7.72 -17.43 -5.89
C PHE A 243 -7.74 -18.82 -5.24
N CYS A 244 -8.92 -19.37 -4.96
CA CYS A 244 -9.08 -20.68 -4.32
C CYS A 244 -8.50 -21.81 -5.19
N LEU A 245 -8.83 -21.82 -6.49
CA LEU A 245 -8.29 -22.81 -7.43
C LEU A 245 -6.75 -22.83 -7.43
N ARG A 246 -6.10 -21.67 -7.33
CA ARG A 246 -4.64 -21.59 -7.28
C ARG A 246 -4.07 -21.99 -5.93
N GLN A 247 -4.75 -21.61 -4.85
CA GLN A 247 -4.34 -21.98 -3.50
C GLN A 247 -4.34 -23.51 -3.30
N ASP A 248 -5.29 -24.22 -3.91
CA ASP A 248 -5.46 -25.67 -3.76
C ASP A 248 -4.62 -26.49 -4.74
N ALA A 249 -4.24 -25.91 -5.89
CA ALA A 249 -3.58 -26.66 -6.97
C ALA A 249 -2.13 -27.08 -6.66
N VAL A 250 -1.37 -26.25 -5.95
CA VAL A 250 0.07 -26.48 -5.74
C VAL A 250 0.46 -26.15 -4.29
N PRO A 251 0.95 -27.13 -3.51
CA PRO A 251 1.49 -26.88 -2.19
C PRO A 251 2.62 -25.85 -2.25
N ARG A 252 2.68 -24.95 -1.25
CA ARG A 252 3.73 -23.92 -1.14
C ARG A 252 3.72 -22.89 -2.29
N GLN A 253 2.56 -22.48 -2.79
CA GLN A 253 2.44 -21.25 -3.58
C GLN A 253 2.03 -20.06 -2.70
N ILE A 254 2.46 -18.87 -3.11
CA ILE A 254 1.96 -17.61 -2.58
C ILE A 254 0.99 -17.07 -3.61
N VAL A 255 -0.28 -16.97 -3.23
CA VAL A 255 -1.35 -16.45 -4.08
C VAL A 255 -1.84 -15.13 -3.49
N LEU A 256 -2.05 -14.12 -4.34
CA LEU A 256 -2.50 -12.79 -3.96
C LEU A 256 -3.59 -12.32 -4.91
N MET A 257 -4.75 -11.97 -4.36
CA MET A 257 -5.74 -11.20 -5.09
C MET A 257 -5.56 -9.70 -4.84
N THR A 258 -5.48 -8.91 -5.91
CA THR A 258 -5.17 -7.47 -5.85
C THR A 258 -6.08 -6.60 -6.70
N PHE A 259 -6.34 -5.38 -6.20
CA PHE A 259 -7.04 -4.30 -6.90
C PHE A 259 -6.05 -3.28 -7.46
N GLU A 260 -5.89 -3.24 -8.77
CA GLU A 260 -4.93 -2.42 -9.51
C GLU A 260 -5.61 -1.26 -10.23
N PRO A 261 -4.86 -0.18 -10.56
CA PRO A 261 -5.39 0.89 -11.38
C PRO A 261 -5.65 0.42 -12.81
N ASP A 262 -6.67 1.01 -13.44
CA ASP A 262 -6.92 0.85 -14.87
C ASP A 262 -6.10 1.89 -15.66
N ASP A 263 -4.78 1.79 -15.56
CA ASP A 263 -3.82 2.68 -16.21
C ASP A 263 -3.20 2.07 -17.48
N GLY A 264 -3.73 0.93 -17.95
CA GLY A 264 -3.24 0.19 -19.12
C GLY A 264 -1.86 -0.45 -18.92
N VAL A 265 -1.27 -0.37 -17.72
CA VAL A 265 0.07 -0.92 -17.46
C VAL A 265 -0.05 -2.41 -17.10
N ASN A 266 0.47 -3.26 -17.99
CA ASN A 266 0.62 -4.68 -17.71
C ASN A 266 1.73 -4.93 -16.68
N SER A 267 1.35 -4.91 -15.41
CA SER A 267 2.31 -4.98 -14.30
C SER A 267 2.84 -6.41 -14.10
N PRO A 268 4.17 -6.64 -14.05
CA PRO A 268 4.76 -7.97 -13.88
C PRO A 268 4.77 -8.44 -12.43
N CYS A 269 4.30 -7.62 -11.49
CA CYS A 269 4.13 -7.95 -10.08
C CYS A 269 2.95 -7.16 -9.50
N PRO A 270 2.38 -7.60 -8.37
CA PRO A 270 1.26 -6.92 -7.75
C PRO A 270 1.58 -5.46 -7.44
N ARG A 271 0.68 -4.54 -7.82
CA ARG A 271 0.76 -3.11 -7.46
C ARG A 271 -0.28 -2.71 -6.42
N GLY A 272 -1.43 -3.34 -6.50
CA GLY A 272 -2.67 -2.90 -5.89
C GLY A 272 -2.83 -3.10 -4.39
N LEU A 273 -4.06 -2.86 -3.94
CA LEU A 273 -4.52 -3.30 -2.61
C LEU A 273 -4.72 -4.82 -2.64
N ALA A 274 -4.12 -5.54 -1.69
CA ALA A 274 -4.30 -6.98 -1.58
C ALA A 274 -5.47 -7.33 -0.63
N ARG A 275 -6.32 -8.30 -1.01
CA ARG A 275 -7.46 -8.70 -0.16
C ARG A 275 -7.08 -9.59 1.01
N HIS A 276 -6.01 -10.40 0.93
CA HIS A 276 -5.61 -11.31 2.03
C HIS A 276 -5.09 -10.60 3.28
N PHE A 277 -5.25 -9.28 3.36
CA PHE A 277 -5.08 -8.53 4.57
C PHE A 277 -6.25 -8.79 5.56
N THR A 278 -6.48 -10.05 5.93
CA THR A 278 -7.45 -10.42 6.98
C THR A 278 -6.82 -10.30 8.37
N GLY A 279 -6.15 -9.18 8.66
CA GLY A 279 -5.86 -8.75 10.03
C GLY A 279 -4.90 -9.60 10.86
N ASP A 280 -4.23 -10.60 10.30
CA ASP A 280 -3.03 -11.16 10.93
C ASP A 280 -1.78 -10.71 10.17
N ALA A 281 -1.17 -9.63 10.66
CA ALA A 281 0.14 -9.18 10.19
C ALA A 281 1.21 -10.28 10.30
N ARG A 282 1.03 -11.31 11.17
CA ARG A 282 1.98 -12.43 11.32
C ARG A 282 1.95 -13.40 10.13
N ALA A 283 0.84 -13.53 9.42
CA ALA A 283 0.74 -14.36 8.22
C ALA A 283 1.51 -13.75 7.03
N VAL A 284 1.61 -12.42 6.97
CA VAL A 284 2.22 -11.69 5.85
C VAL A 284 3.68 -11.29 6.14
N TYR A 285 4.07 -11.14 7.40
CA TYR A 285 5.43 -10.73 7.80
C TYR A 285 6.29 -11.85 8.40
N GLY A 286 5.89 -13.10 8.17
CA GLY A 286 6.69 -14.28 8.47
C GLY A 286 6.39 -14.89 9.85
N ARG A 287 6.01 -16.17 9.83
CA ARG A 287 6.49 -17.08 10.87
C ARG A 287 8.01 -17.08 10.75
N LYS A 288 8.73 -16.68 11.80
CA LYS A 288 9.98 -17.36 12.07
C LYS A 288 9.61 -18.81 12.37
N ILE A 289 9.98 -19.71 11.47
CA ILE A 289 10.37 -21.06 11.89
C ILE A 289 11.76 -20.90 12.49
#